data_AF-A0A653BM11-F1
#
_entry.id   AF-A0A653BM11-F1
#
_cell.length_a   1.000
_cell.length_b   1.000
_cell.length_c   1.000
_cell.angle_alpha   90.00
_cell.angle_beta   90.00
_cell.angle_gamma   90.00
#
_symmetry.space_group_name_H-M   'P 1'
#
loop_
_entity.id
_entity.type
_entity.pdbx_description
1 polymer ?
#
loop_
_entity_poly.entity_id
_entity_poly.type
_entity_poly.pdbx_seq_one_letter_code
_entity_poly.pdbx_strand_id
1 'polypeptide(L)'
;MPVNEDCLIIYVQEHECLYDLKHKDYDNNLIKDNTWREIANKLKSTSEECKNKWALLRSYYRRALNRRKTIRSARYDYVLLC
;
A
#
# COMPACT_ATOMS: atom_id res chain seq x y z
N MET A 1 -3.04 -14.49 14.08
CA MET A 1 -2.13 -15.07 13.06
C MET A 1 -1.46 -13.90 12.37
N PRO A 2 -0.12 -13.88 12.18
CA PRO A 2 0.53 -12.76 11.53
C PRO A 2 0.01 -12.64 10.09
N VAL A 3 -0.42 -11.44 9.70
CA VAL A 3 -0.78 -11.13 8.31
C VAL A 3 0.37 -11.50 7.40
N ASN A 4 0.14 -12.43 6.48
CA ASN A 4 1.13 -12.83 5.49
C ASN A 4 1.36 -11.68 4.51
N GLU A 5 2.57 -11.14 4.49
CA GLU A 5 2.96 -9.97 3.69
C GLU A 5 2.81 -10.23 2.19
N ASP A 6 3.18 -11.43 1.73
CA ASP A 6 3.09 -11.81 0.32
C ASP A 6 1.63 -11.83 -0.16
N CYS A 7 0.74 -12.43 0.64
CA CYS A 7 -0.69 -12.45 0.33
C CYS A 7 -1.28 -11.03 0.35
N LEU A 8 -0.88 -10.19 1.30
CA LEU A 8 -1.32 -8.81 1.38
C LEU A 8 -0.92 -8.02 0.12
N ILE A 9 0.30 -8.22 -0.38
CA ILE A 9 0.78 -7.56 -1.60
C ILE A 9 -0.05 -7.98 -2.81
N ILE A 10 -0.30 -9.28 -2.98
CA ILE A 10 -1.10 -9.81 -4.09
C ILE A 10 -2.50 -9.19 -4.10
N TYR A 11 -3.20 -9.22 -2.95
CA TYR A 11 -4.55 -8.67 -2.88
C TYR A 11 -4.58 -7.16 -3.08
N VAL A 12 -3.61 -6.41 -2.55
CA VAL A 12 -3.55 -4.96 -2.79
C VAL A 12 -3.24 -4.66 -4.25
N GLN A 13 -2.45 -5.48 -4.94
CA GLN A 13 -2.17 -5.33 -6.37
C GLN A 13 -3.42 -5.53 -7.24
N GLU A 14 -4.30 -6.45 -6.87
CA GLU A 14 -5.60 -6.65 -7.55
C GLU A 14 -6.54 -5.44 -7.40
N HIS A 15 -6.29 -4.58 -6.42
CA HIS A 15 -7.12 -3.43 -6.11
C HIS A 15 -6.37 -2.10 -6.30
N GLU A 16 -6.26 -1.68 -7.56
CA GLU A 16 -5.56 -0.46 -7.99
C GLU A 16 -6.07 0.81 -7.29
N CYS A 17 -7.34 0.86 -6.88
CA CYS A 17 -7.93 1.97 -6.13
C CYS A 17 -7.20 2.31 -4.80
N LEU A 18 -6.41 1.37 -4.27
CA LEU A 18 -5.66 1.55 -3.01
C LEU A 18 -4.33 2.27 -3.19
N TYR A 19 -3.75 2.26 -4.39
CA TYR A 19 -2.40 2.77 -4.63
C TYR A 19 -2.22 3.58 -5.92
N ASP A 20 -3.12 3.41 -6.90
CA ASP A 20 -3.10 4.15 -8.15
C ASP A 20 -3.91 5.44 -8.04
N LEU A 21 -3.15 6.52 -8.01
CA LEU A 21 -3.55 7.91 -8.16
C LEU A 21 -4.49 8.22 -9.32
N LYS A 22 -4.30 7.51 -10.44
CA LYS A 22 -5.02 7.76 -11.69
C LYS A 22 -6.35 7.01 -11.73
N HIS A 23 -6.60 6.14 -10.75
CA HIS A 23 -7.85 5.41 -10.67
C HIS A 23 -8.97 6.36 -10.27
N LYS A 24 -10.07 6.32 -11.02
CA LYS A 24 -11.27 7.15 -10.77
C LYS A 24 -11.82 7.04 -9.35
N ASP A 25 -11.63 5.89 -8.72
CA ASP A 25 -12.13 5.58 -7.37
C ASP A 25 -11.08 5.82 -6.27
N TYR A 26 -9.93 6.40 -6.61
CA TYR A 26 -8.84 6.65 -5.66
C TYR A 26 -9.24 7.63 -4.54
N ASP A 27 -10.03 8.64 -4.86
CA ASP A 27 -10.54 9.64 -3.89
C ASP A 27 -11.79 9.14 -3.15
N ASN A 28 -12.33 7.98 -3.54
CA ASN A 28 -13.52 7.42 -2.92
C ASN A 28 -13.14 6.62 -1.66
N ASN A 29 -13.15 7.30 -0.51
CA ASN A 29 -12.87 6.68 0.78
C ASN A 29 -13.79 5.50 1.11
N LEU A 30 -15.05 5.51 0.65
CA LEU A 30 -15.97 4.39 0.88
C LEU A 30 -15.51 3.13 0.15
N ILE A 31 -15.07 3.27 -1.10
CA ILE A 31 -14.54 2.15 -1.89
C ILE A 31 -13.26 1.63 -1.23
N LYS A 32 -12.34 2.52 -0.85
CA LYS A 32 -11.10 2.13 -0.16
C LYS A 32 -11.36 1.35 1.12
N ASP A 33 -12.27 1.83 1.97
CA ASP A 33 -12.58 1.14 3.22
C ASP A 33 -13.26 -0.21 3.00
N ASN A 34 -14.14 -0.32 2.00
CA ASN A 34 -14.74 -1.60 1.62
C ASN A 34 -13.70 -2.59 1.09
N THR A 35 -12.80 -2.13 0.23
CA THR A 35 -11.68 -2.95 -0.28
C THR A 35 -10.78 -3.41 0.87
N TRP A 36 -10.41 -2.53 1.80
CA TRP A 36 -9.62 -2.92 2.97
C TRP A 36 -10.32 -3.96 3.85
N ARG A 37 -11.64 -3.86 4.02
CA ARG A 37 -12.41 -4.89 4.73
C ARG A 37 -12.42 -6.21 3.98
N GLU A 38 -12.54 -6.19 2.65
CA GLU A 38 -12.51 -7.40 1.83
C GLU A 38 -11.16 -8.12 1.95
N ILE A 39 -10.06 -7.39 1.79
CA ILE A 39 -8.69 -7.92 1.93
C ILE A 39 -8.48 -8.50 3.34
N ALA A 40 -8.92 -7.76 4.37
CA ALA A 40 -8.82 -8.20 5.75
C ALA A 40 -9.59 -9.50 6.00
N ASN A 41 -10.81 -9.62 5.46
CA ASN A 41 -11.60 -10.85 5.54
C ASN A 41 -10.90 -12.02 4.85
N LYS A 42 -10.31 -11.81 3.65
CA LYS A 42 -9.53 -12.84 2.94
C LYS A 42 -8.31 -13.31 3.74
N LEU A 43 -7.66 -12.40 4.44
CA LEU A 43 -6.48 -12.66 5.28
C LEU A 43 -6.81 -13.12 6.69
N LYS A 44 -8.11 -13.23 7.04
CA LYS A 44 -8.60 -13.52 8.41
C LYS A 44 -7.96 -12.59 9.46
N SER A 45 -7.85 -11.31 9.11
CA SER A 45 -7.27 -10.27 9.94
C SER A 45 -8.17 -9.04 9.97
N THR A 46 -7.75 -7.98 10.67
CA THR A 46 -8.49 -6.72 10.69
C THR A 46 -8.02 -5.76 9.59
N SER A 47 -8.92 -4.88 9.15
CA SER A 47 -8.57 -3.83 8.16
C SER A 47 -7.46 -2.92 8.68
N GLU A 48 -7.43 -2.65 9.98
CA GLU A 48 -6.41 -1.84 10.63
C GLU A 48 -5.04 -2.52 10.64
N GLU A 49 -4.96 -3.82 10.96
CA GLU A 49 -3.72 -4.58 10.83
C GLU A 49 -3.21 -4.59 9.39
N CYS A 50 -4.09 -4.80 8.41
CA CYS A 50 -3.72 -4.80 6.98
C CYS A 50 -3.20 -3.43 6.54
N LYS A 51 -3.87 -2.34 6.93
CA LYS A 51 -3.44 -0.95 6.65
C LYS A 51 -2.07 -0.66 7.28
N ASN A 52 -1.86 -1.02 8.54
CA ASN A 52 -0.59 -0.82 9.24
C ASN A 52 0.54 -1.61 8.59
N LYS A 53 0.27 -2.87 8.22
CA LYS A 53 1.24 -3.73 7.55
C LYS A 53 1.61 -3.21 6.16
N TRP A 54 0.62 -2.74 5.40
CA TRP A 54 0.84 -2.11 4.10
C TRP A 54 1.65 -0.81 4.20
N ALA A 55 1.37 0.03 5.20
CA ALA A 55 2.13 1.25 5.46
C ALA A 55 3.61 0.94 5.77
N LEU A 56 3.86 -0.10 6.55
CA LEU A 56 5.22 -0.61 6.83
C LEU A 56 5.90 -1.09 5.54
N LEU A 57 5.26 -1.95 4.75
CA LEU A 57 5.79 -2.47 3.48
C LEU A 57 6.17 -1.34 2.52
N ARG A 58 5.30 -0.35 2.33
CA ARG A 58 5.59 0.84 1.52
C ARG A 58 6.77 1.64 2.07
N SER A 59 6.86 1.79 3.39
CA SER A 59 7.98 2.48 4.03
C SER A 59 9.31 1.74 3.81
N TYR A 60 9.34 0.42 3.97
CA TYR A 60 10.51 -0.43 3.69
C TYR A 60 10.91 -0.36 2.22
N TYR A 61 9.95 -0.51 1.30
CA TYR A 61 10.19 -0.40 -0.13
C TYR A 61 10.76 0.96 -0.51
N ARG A 62 10.19 2.05 0.02
CA ARG A 62 10.69 3.42 -0.17
C ARG A 62 12.11 3.58 0.36
N ARG A 63 12.41 3.08 1.56
CA ARG A 63 13.77 3.11 2.13
C ARG A 63 14.75 2.30 1.28
N ALA A 64 14.35 1.14 0.79
CA ALA A 64 15.16 0.30 -0.09
C ALA A 64 15.39 0.95 -1.47
N LEU A 65 14.39 1.64 -2.03
CA LEU A 65 14.55 2.46 -3.23
C LEU A 65 15.47 3.65 -2.98
N ASN A 66 15.31 4.36 -1.86
CA ASN A 66 16.15 5.52 -1.53
C ASN A 66 17.60 5.10 -1.31
N ARG A 67 17.87 3.95 -0.66
CA ARG A 67 19.23 3.39 -0.55
C ARG A 67 19.85 3.04 -1.90
N ARG A 68 19.03 2.67 -2.90
CA ARG A 68 19.47 2.46 -4.29
C ARG A 68 19.66 3.79 -5.03
N LYS A 69 18.88 4.82 -4.70
CA LYS A 69 18.94 6.17 -5.28
C LYS A 69 20.00 7.08 -4.65
N THR A 70 20.53 6.78 -3.46
CA THR A 70 21.61 7.57 -2.82
C THR A 70 22.94 7.54 -3.57
N ILE A 71 23.04 6.82 -4.70
CA ILE A 71 24.14 6.95 -5.68
C ILE A 71 23.91 8.14 -6.64
N ARG A 72 22.68 8.63 -6.83
CA ARG A 72 22.34 9.78 -7.69
C ARG A 72 21.36 10.73 -7.00
N SER A 73 21.94 11.71 -6.31
CA SER A 73 21.34 13.01 -5.97
C SER A 73 20.10 13.02 -5.06
N ALA A 74 20.28 13.71 -3.93
CA ALA A 74 19.21 14.35 -3.18
C ALA A 74 18.31 15.20 -4.11
N ARG A 75 17.05 15.39 -3.68
CA ARG A 75 15.94 16.07 -4.38
C ARG A 75 15.32 15.28 -5.52
N TYR A 76 14.19 14.61 -5.27
CA TYR A 76 12.99 14.82 -6.08
C TYR A 76 11.76 14.62 -5.21
N ASP A 77 10.86 15.58 -5.38
CA ASP A 77 9.60 15.85 -4.70
C ASP A 77 8.73 14.63 -4.36
N TYR A 78 8.28 14.61 -3.12
CA TYR A 78 7.37 13.63 -2.52
C TYR A 78 5.91 13.78 -2.97
N VAL A 79 5.64 14.16 -4.22
CA VAL A 79 4.26 14.45 -4.68
C VAL A 79 3.67 13.33 -5.57
N LEU A 80 4.35 12.19 -5.73
CA LEU A 80 3.80 11.07 -6.54
C LEU A 80 3.93 9.75 -5.80
N LEU A 81 3.03 9.52 -4.85
CA LEU A 81 2.59 8.19 -4.40
C LEU A 81 1.35 8.26 -3.50
N CYS A 82 0.59 9.34 -3.61
CA CYS A 82 -0.82 9.42 -3.27
C CYS A 82 -1.45 10.26 -4.33
#